data_AF-A0A4Q3YFX1-F1
#
_entry.id   AF-A0A4Q3YFX1-F1
#
_cell.length_a   1.000
_cell.length_b   1.000
_cell.length_c   1.000
_cell.angle_alpha   90.00
_cell.angle_beta   90.00
_cell.angle_gamma   90.00
#
_symmetry.space_group_name_H-M   'P 1'
#
loop_
_entity.id
_entity.type
_entity.pdbx_description
1 polymer ?
#
loop_
_entity_poly.entity_id
_entity_poly.type
_entity_poly.pdbx_seq_one_letter_code
_entity_poly.pdbx_strand_id
1 'polypeptide(L)'
;SDNIRDSWWPYGDGDMLHRAEIIGYRSGFYTDEDLKAAFDIVTSESAKALRIEDYGIKVGGRADFVTLAAANIPEAVVSLPRARRVFKLGRLIETDKFRYQAAP
;
A
#
# COMPACT_ATOMS: atom_id res chain seq x y z
N SER A 1 -9.20 -0.96 -6.00
CA SER A 1 -8.79 -1.87 -7.09
C SER A 1 -9.74 -1.90 -8.27
N ASP A 2 -11.02 -1.52 -8.09
CA ASP A 2 -12.08 -1.87 -9.04
C ASP A 2 -12.25 -3.40 -9.10
N ASN A 3 -12.47 -3.97 -10.27
CA ASN A 3 -12.59 -5.41 -10.48
C ASN A 3 -11.29 -6.20 -10.14
N ILE A 4 -11.46 -7.48 -9.75
CA ILE A 4 -10.36 -8.43 -9.53
C ILE A 4 -10.75 -9.76 -10.19
N ARG A 5 -10.10 -10.09 -11.32
CA ARG A 5 -10.22 -11.38 -12.02
C ARG A 5 -11.67 -11.82 -12.25
N ASP A 6 -12.51 -10.90 -12.65
CA ASP A 6 -13.89 -11.18 -13.03
C ASP A 6 -14.09 -11.05 -14.54
N SER A 7 -15.34 -11.19 -14.99
CA SER A 7 -15.71 -11.11 -16.41
C SER A 7 -15.40 -9.76 -17.08
N TRP A 8 -15.11 -8.72 -16.31
CA TRP A 8 -14.83 -7.36 -16.81
C TRP A 8 -13.34 -7.03 -16.79
N TRP A 9 -12.58 -7.56 -15.83
CA TRP A 9 -11.15 -7.26 -15.72
C TRP A 9 -10.33 -8.49 -15.28
N PRO A 10 -9.38 -8.95 -16.11
CA PRO A 10 -8.59 -10.15 -15.81
C PRO A 10 -7.45 -9.90 -14.81
N TYR A 11 -7.11 -8.63 -14.53
CA TYR A 11 -6.04 -8.27 -13.61
C TYR A 11 -6.55 -7.99 -12.20
N GLY A 12 -5.63 -7.95 -11.23
CA GLY A 12 -5.91 -7.62 -9.84
C GLY A 12 -5.33 -8.66 -8.87
N ASP A 13 -4.77 -8.15 -7.79
CA ASP A 13 -4.17 -8.92 -6.69
C ASP A 13 -4.60 -8.42 -5.30
N GLY A 14 -5.44 -7.38 -5.25
CA GLY A 14 -5.90 -6.77 -3.99
C GLY A 14 -4.83 -5.94 -3.26
N ASP A 15 -3.66 -5.72 -3.85
CA ASP A 15 -2.55 -5.00 -3.22
C ASP A 15 -2.64 -3.49 -3.51
N MET A 16 -2.92 -2.69 -2.49
CA MET A 16 -3.03 -1.24 -2.63
C MET A 16 -1.68 -0.56 -2.88
N LEU A 17 -0.56 -1.14 -2.45
CA LEU A 17 0.76 -0.59 -2.76
C LEU A 17 1.10 -0.84 -4.25
N HIS A 18 0.71 -1.99 -4.78
CA HIS A 18 0.82 -2.25 -6.23
C HIS A 18 -0.11 -1.32 -7.02
N ARG A 19 -1.28 -1.00 -6.47
CA ARG A 19 -2.15 0.03 -7.08
C ARG A 19 -1.49 1.41 -7.12
N ALA A 20 -0.78 1.83 -6.07
CA ALA A 20 -0.04 3.09 -6.07
C ALA A 20 1.08 3.09 -7.12
N GLU A 21 1.82 1.99 -7.25
CA GLU A 21 2.85 1.82 -8.28
C GLU A 21 2.27 1.98 -9.69
N ILE A 22 1.16 1.29 -9.99
CA ILE A 22 0.46 1.40 -11.28
C ILE A 22 -0.03 2.82 -11.53
N ILE A 23 -0.58 3.50 -10.52
CA ILE A 23 -1.02 4.90 -10.64
C ILE A 23 0.17 5.79 -10.96
N GLY A 24 1.29 5.62 -10.26
CA GLY A 24 2.50 6.40 -10.48
C GLY A 24 3.03 6.22 -11.91
N TYR A 25 3.20 4.97 -12.33
CA TYR A 25 3.65 4.62 -13.68
C TYR A 25 2.72 5.18 -14.76
N ARG A 26 1.41 4.97 -14.64
CA ARG A 26 0.44 5.37 -15.67
C ARG A 26 0.15 6.86 -15.73
N SER A 27 0.42 7.60 -14.65
CA SER A 27 0.19 9.05 -14.57
C SER A 27 1.43 9.88 -14.87
N GLY A 28 2.59 9.24 -15.10
CA GLY A 28 3.85 9.94 -15.34
C GLY A 28 4.41 10.62 -14.08
N PHE A 29 4.22 10.00 -12.92
CA PHE A 29 4.69 10.50 -11.63
C PHE A 29 6.14 10.10 -11.43
N TYR A 30 7.04 11.09 -11.45
CA TYR A 30 8.50 10.84 -11.46
C TYR A 30 9.24 11.51 -10.29
N THR A 31 8.58 12.42 -9.57
CA THR A 31 9.17 13.10 -8.41
C THR A 31 8.74 12.44 -7.10
N ASP A 32 9.48 12.71 -6.03
CA ASP A 32 9.09 12.26 -4.68
C ASP A 32 7.71 12.76 -4.27
N GLU A 33 7.35 13.98 -4.68
CA GLU A 33 6.03 14.57 -4.42
C GLU A 33 4.93 13.82 -5.17
N ASP A 34 5.16 13.50 -6.44
CA ASP A 34 4.19 12.74 -7.24
C ASP A 34 4.00 11.32 -6.70
N LEU A 35 5.10 10.63 -6.37
CA LEU A 35 5.05 9.28 -5.80
C LEU A 35 4.38 9.27 -4.43
N LYS A 36 4.59 10.33 -3.63
CA LYS A 36 3.84 10.53 -2.40
C LYS A 36 2.35 10.73 -2.68
N ALA A 37 1.97 11.49 -3.70
CA ALA A 37 0.58 11.65 -4.09
C ALA A 37 -0.08 10.31 -4.49
N ALA A 38 0.64 9.44 -5.22
CA ALA A 38 0.15 8.09 -5.53
C ALA A 38 -0.07 7.24 -4.26
N PHE A 39 0.81 7.36 -3.27
CA PHE A 39 0.65 6.69 -1.97
C PHE A 39 -0.52 7.25 -1.16
N ASP A 40 -0.69 8.58 -1.15
CA ASP A 40 -1.80 9.25 -0.45
C ASP A 40 -3.16 8.86 -1.04
N ILE A 41 -3.27 8.70 -2.37
CA ILE A 41 -4.47 8.19 -3.06
C ILE A 41 -4.91 6.85 -2.46
N VAL A 42 -3.99 5.94 -2.18
CA VAL A 42 -4.30 4.59 -1.66
C VAL A 42 -4.34 4.51 -0.12
N THR A 43 -4.13 5.63 0.57
CA THR A 43 -4.14 5.70 2.04
C THR A 43 -5.04 6.83 2.54
N SER A 44 -4.46 8.01 2.79
CA SER A 44 -5.10 9.16 3.45
C SER A 44 -6.26 9.73 2.64
N GLU A 45 -6.13 9.86 1.32
CA GLU A 45 -7.20 10.37 0.45
C GLU A 45 -8.34 9.36 0.30
N SER A 46 -8.03 8.05 0.27
CA SER A 46 -9.06 7.00 0.32
C SER A 46 -9.84 7.02 1.65
N ALA A 47 -9.16 7.21 2.78
CA ALA A 47 -9.81 7.33 4.08
C ALA A 47 -10.73 8.56 4.14
N LYS A 48 -10.29 9.71 3.60
CA LYS A 48 -11.12 10.92 3.48
C LYS A 48 -12.34 10.67 2.59
N ALA A 49 -12.16 10.02 1.44
CA ALA A 49 -13.25 9.69 0.52
C ALA A 49 -14.32 8.80 1.18
N LEU A 50 -13.88 7.86 2.03
CA LEU A 50 -14.77 6.99 2.82
C LEU A 50 -15.28 7.63 4.11
N ARG A 51 -14.90 8.87 4.42
CA ARG A 51 -15.23 9.58 5.67
C ARG A 51 -14.82 8.80 6.93
N ILE A 52 -13.70 8.11 6.86
CA ILE A 52 -13.13 7.42 8.01
C ILE A 52 -12.46 8.46 8.91
N GLU A 53 -13.07 8.69 10.06
CA GLU A 53 -12.49 9.53 11.12
C GLU A 53 -11.33 8.82 11.82
N ASP A 54 -10.45 9.61 12.45
CA ASP A 54 -9.32 9.12 13.25
C ASP A 54 -8.31 8.23 12.49
N TYR A 55 -8.24 8.35 11.16
CA TYR A 55 -7.26 7.64 10.32
C TYR A 55 -5.86 8.27 10.39
N GLY A 56 -4.83 7.43 10.35
CA GLY A 56 -3.43 7.83 10.26
C GLY A 56 -2.60 7.49 11.51
N ILE A 57 -1.28 7.60 11.36
CA ILE A 57 -0.32 7.32 12.44
C ILE A 57 -0.18 8.57 13.31
N LYS A 58 -0.77 8.53 14.51
CA LYS A 58 -0.70 9.61 15.50
C LYS A 58 -0.86 9.07 16.91
N VAL A 59 -0.33 9.81 17.89
CA VAL A 59 -0.50 9.49 19.31
C VAL A 59 -1.99 9.49 19.67
N GLY A 60 -2.45 8.44 20.35
CA GLY A 60 -3.85 8.25 20.72
C GLY A 60 -4.75 7.69 19.61
N GLY A 61 -4.25 7.56 18.37
CA GLY A 61 -4.99 6.95 17.27
C GLY A 61 -5.04 5.43 17.35
N ARG A 62 -5.88 4.82 16.50
CA ARG A 62 -5.97 3.35 16.38
C ARG A 62 -4.64 2.76 15.91
N ALA A 63 -4.21 1.67 16.56
CA ALA A 63 -3.01 0.92 16.18
C ALA A 63 -3.27 -0.03 14.98
N ASP A 64 -3.71 0.58 13.87
CA ASP A 64 -3.99 -0.06 12.59
C ASP A 64 -2.95 0.44 11.57
N PHE A 65 -1.94 -0.38 11.25
CA PHE A 65 -0.86 0.02 10.35
C PHE A 65 -0.19 -1.16 9.66
N VAL A 66 0.56 -0.87 8.61
CA VAL A 66 1.39 -1.85 7.89
C VAL A 66 2.84 -1.40 7.97
N THR A 67 3.76 -2.33 8.27
CA THR A 67 5.20 -2.06 8.16
C THR A 67 5.69 -2.43 6.77
N LEU A 68 6.43 -1.53 6.13
CA LEU A 68 7.03 -1.73 4.81
C LEU A 68 8.56 -1.75 4.96
N ALA A 69 9.24 -2.62 4.22
CA ALA A 69 10.69 -2.63 4.12
C ALA A 69 11.16 -1.59 3.08
N ALA A 70 11.07 -0.31 3.45
CA ALA A 70 11.51 0.84 2.65
C ALA A 70 11.88 2.00 3.60
N ALA A 71 12.83 2.84 3.21
CA ALA A 71 13.27 3.99 4.00
C ALA A 71 12.33 5.19 3.86
N ASN A 72 11.58 5.29 2.77
CA ASN A 72 10.63 6.37 2.51
C ASN A 72 9.48 5.94 1.59
N ILE A 73 8.48 6.81 1.45
CA ILE A 73 7.28 6.56 0.65
C ILE A 73 7.60 6.40 -0.86
N PRO A 74 8.36 7.31 -1.51
CA PRO A 74 8.75 7.13 -2.90
C PRO A 74 9.37 5.75 -3.19
N GLU A 75 10.34 5.34 -2.36
CA GLU A 75 10.95 4.01 -2.44
C GLU A 75 9.91 2.89 -2.29
N ALA A 76 9.02 2.99 -1.31
CA ALA A 76 7.99 1.97 -1.08
C ALA A 76 7.05 1.79 -2.28
N VAL A 77 6.70 2.89 -2.96
CA VAL A 77 5.85 2.87 -4.16
C VAL A 77 6.56 2.20 -5.32
N VAL A 78 7.81 2.56 -5.61
CA VAL A 78 8.54 2.03 -6.79
C VAL A 78 9.08 0.61 -6.57
N SER A 79 9.50 0.27 -5.35
CA SER A 79 10.12 -1.04 -5.05
C SER A 79 9.10 -2.13 -4.70
N LEU A 80 7.86 -1.73 -4.38
CA LEU A 80 6.75 -2.62 -4.04
C LEU A 80 7.18 -3.77 -3.09
N PRO A 81 7.78 -3.47 -1.92
CA PRO A 81 8.40 -4.48 -1.08
C PRO A 81 7.36 -5.50 -0.62
N ARG A 82 7.61 -6.80 -0.80
CA ARG A 82 6.67 -7.87 -0.42
C ARG A 82 6.72 -8.19 1.07
N ALA A 83 7.90 -8.11 1.70
CA ALA A 83 8.05 -8.33 3.14
C ALA A 83 7.31 -7.25 3.96
N ARG A 84 6.06 -7.54 4.35
CA ARG A 84 5.17 -6.64 5.08
C ARG A 84 4.60 -7.32 6.32
N ARG A 85 4.22 -6.52 7.31
CA ARG A 85 3.47 -6.98 8.49
C ARG A 85 2.25 -6.10 8.68
N VAL A 86 1.12 -6.70 9.02
CA VAL A 86 -0.16 -6.01 9.19
C VAL A 86 -0.56 -6.05 10.65
N PHE A 87 -0.80 -4.87 11.22
CA PHE A 87 -1.27 -4.69 12.59
C PHE A 87 -2.70 -4.15 12.57
N LYS A 88 -3.57 -4.74 13.39
CA LYS A 88 -4.96 -4.30 13.60
C LYS A 88 -5.26 -4.28 15.08
N LEU A 89 -5.75 -3.15 15.59
CA LEU A 89 -6.01 -2.91 17.01
C LEU A 89 -4.82 -3.29 17.90
N GLY A 90 -3.61 -2.99 17.43
CA GLY A 90 -2.36 -3.26 18.14
C GLY A 90 -1.89 -4.72 18.10
N ARG A 91 -2.57 -5.60 17.36
CA ARG A 91 -2.19 -7.01 17.21
C ARG A 91 -1.62 -7.27 15.83
N LEU A 92 -0.51 -7.98 15.76
CA LEU A 92 0.00 -8.54 14.51
C LEU A 92 -1.00 -9.59 14.01
N ILE A 93 -1.62 -9.35 12.86
CA ILE A 93 -2.62 -10.27 12.26
C ILE A 93 -2.08 -11.02 11.05
N GLU A 94 -1.08 -10.47 10.37
CA GLU A 94 -0.47 -11.11 9.20
C GLU A 94 0.99 -10.69 9.05
N THR A 95 1.82 -11.60 8.54
CA THR A 95 3.18 -11.32 8.12
C THR A 95 3.42 -12.00 6.80
N ASP A 96 3.87 -11.25 5.80
CA ASP A 96 4.31 -11.89 4.57
C ASP A 96 5.49 -12.81 4.91
N LYS A 97 5.37 -14.06 4.45
CA LYS A 97 6.36 -15.12 4.64
C LYS A 97 7.31 -15.21 3.46
N PHE A 98 7.36 -14.19 2.58
CA PHE A 98 8.20 -14.19 1.39
C PHE A 98 9.64 -14.58 1.72
N ARG A 99 9.94 -15.88 1.54
CA ARG A 99 11.27 -16.44 1.54
C ARG A 99 11.70 -16.38 0.09
N TYR A 100 12.71 -15.58 -0.20
CA TYR A 100 13.46 -15.76 -1.43
C TYR A 100 14.08 -17.16 -1.37
N GLN A 101 13.45 -18.14 -2.00
CA GLN A 101 14.17 -19.35 -2.41
C GLN A 101 14.98 -18.91 -3.62
N ALA A 102 16.28 -18.72 -3.42
CA ALA A 102 17.20 -18.73 -4.55
C ALA A 102 16.93 -20.03 -5.32
N ALA A 103 16.59 -19.92 -6.59
CA ALA A 103 16.55 -21.09 -7.47
C ALA A 103 17.94 -21.76 -7.43
N PRO A 104 18.01 -23.11 -7.49
CA PRO A 104 19.26 -23.85 -7.40
C PRO A 104 20.26 -23.45 -8.50
#